data_AF-A0A965B3Z7-F1
#
_entry.id   AF-A0A965B3Z7-F1
#
_cell.length_a   1.000
_cell.length_b   1.000
_cell.length_c   1.000
_cell.angle_alpha   90.00
_cell.angle_beta   90.00
_cell.angle_gamma   90.00
#
_symmetry.space_group_name_H-M   'P 1'
#
loop_
_entity.id
_entity.type
_entity.pdbx_description
1 polymer ?
#
loop_
_entity_poly.entity_id
_entity_poly.type
_entity_poly.pdbx_seq_one_letter_code
_entity_poly.pdbx_strand_id
1 'polypeptide(L)'
;ADAVGRLSRLIRDRRAGDTAEASGVVGFLRALQSEPQRAALDQLMALGTLLEGHADYVMDAVGPAVVPTVEQIRRRFNDRRHRPQSPLQRMLRALLGVDAKLSQYTRGRAFVDQVVGRVGMQRFNAVWTDPDTLPRTAEIENPQRWIDRVL
;
A
#
# COMPACT_ATOMS: atom_id res chain seq x y z
N ALA A 1 1.41 20.56 -25.60
CA ALA A 1 1.94 21.20 -24.38
C ALA A 1 3.14 20.41 -23.86
N ASP A 2 4.25 21.11 -23.72
CA ASP A 2 5.62 20.61 -23.88
C ASP A 2 6.09 19.67 -22.74
N ALA A 3 6.62 18.51 -23.09
CA ALA A 3 7.11 17.50 -22.13
C ALA A 3 8.25 18.05 -21.25
N VAL A 4 9.04 18.96 -21.81
CA VAL A 4 10.15 19.65 -21.15
C VAL A 4 9.67 20.55 -20.01
N GLY A 5 8.52 21.22 -20.19
CA GLY A 5 7.93 22.08 -19.16
C GLY A 5 7.35 21.32 -17.97
N ARG A 6 6.95 20.06 -18.16
CA ARG A 6 6.46 19.18 -17.08
C ARG A 6 7.61 18.58 -16.28
N LEU A 7 8.70 18.21 -16.96
CA LEU A 7 9.91 17.69 -16.32
C LEU A 7 10.58 18.74 -15.43
N SER A 8 10.66 19.99 -15.88
CA SER A 8 11.26 21.08 -15.09
C SER A 8 10.46 21.45 -13.84
N ARG A 9 9.12 21.28 -13.88
CA ARG A 9 8.24 21.48 -12.72
C ARG A 9 8.41 20.38 -11.67
N LEU A 10 8.47 19.12 -12.10
CA LEU A 10 8.77 17.97 -11.23
C LEU A 10 10.12 18.08 -10.51
N ILE A 11 11.16 18.57 -11.20
CA ILE A 11 12.48 18.79 -10.60
C ILE A 11 12.45 19.94 -9.57
N ARG A 12 11.63 20.96 -9.81
CA ARG A 12 11.50 22.11 -8.91
C ARG A 12 10.69 21.77 -7.65
N ASP A 13 9.61 21.02 -7.80
CA ASP A 13 8.76 20.61 -6.68
C ASP A 13 9.48 19.62 -5.75
N ARG A 14 10.41 18.81 -6.28
CA ARG A 14 11.33 17.96 -5.49
C ARG A 14 12.22 18.71 -4.49
N ARG A 15 12.45 20.02 -4.69
CA ARG A 15 13.29 20.83 -3.80
C ARG A 15 12.51 21.44 -2.63
N ALA A 16 11.19 21.37 -2.64
CA ALA A 16 10.32 22.11 -1.72
C ALA A 16 9.55 21.23 -0.71
N GLY A 17 9.54 19.90 -0.85
CA GLY A 17 8.79 19.07 0.09
C GLY A 17 9.02 17.58 -0.07
N ASP A 18 9.08 16.92 1.07
CA ASP A 18 9.30 15.50 1.31
C ASP A 18 8.29 14.61 0.56
N THR A 19 8.71 13.98 -0.55
CA THR A 19 7.97 12.87 -1.16
C THR A 19 8.94 11.83 -1.72
N ALA A 20 9.57 11.06 -0.83
CA ALA A 20 10.30 9.84 -1.21
C ALA A 20 9.38 8.78 -1.86
N GLU A 21 8.05 8.89 -1.68
CA GLU A 21 7.03 7.99 -2.22
C GLU A 21 6.90 8.01 -3.76
N ALA A 22 7.30 9.11 -4.42
CA ALA A 22 7.11 9.30 -5.86
C ALA A 22 8.39 9.16 -6.70
N SER A 23 9.51 8.72 -6.13
CA SER A 23 10.84 8.84 -6.77
C SER A 23 11.38 7.58 -7.47
N GLY A 24 10.55 6.55 -7.67
CA GLY A 24 10.92 5.32 -8.40
C GLY A 24 10.38 5.25 -9.84
N VAL A 25 10.66 4.15 -10.53
CA VAL A 25 10.15 3.83 -11.89
C VAL A 25 8.62 4.00 -11.98
N VAL A 26 7.89 3.72 -10.91
CA VAL A 26 6.42 3.92 -10.83
C VAL A 26 6.02 5.39 -10.96
N GLY A 27 6.72 6.31 -10.29
CA GLY A 27 6.46 7.75 -10.41
C GLY A 27 6.78 8.29 -11.81
N PHE A 28 7.81 7.73 -12.47
CA PHE A 28 8.14 8.03 -13.86
C PHE A 28 7.08 7.51 -14.84
N LEU A 29 6.64 6.25 -14.69
CA LEU A 29 5.57 5.67 -15.50
C LEU A 29 4.26 6.44 -15.32
N ARG A 30 3.91 6.82 -14.08
CA ARG A 30 2.74 7.65 -13.77
C ARG A 30 2.78 9.01 -14.48
N ALA A 31 3.95 9.65 -14.54
CA ALA A 31 4.12 10.95 -15.21
C ALA A 31 3.97 10.88 -16.73
N LEU A 32 4.17 9.70 -17.33
CA LEU A 32 4.04 9.47 -18.78
C LEU A 32 2.64 8.99 -19.20
N GLN A 33 1.76 8.68 -18.25
CA GLN A 33 0.45 8.09 -18.51
C GLN A 33 -0.69 9.13 -18.63
N SER A 34 -1.73 8.75 -19.38
CA SER A 34 -2.99 9.51 -19.47
C SER A 34 -3.79 9.44 -18.16
N GLU A 35 -4.70 10.39 -17.91
CA GLU A 35 -5.52 10.43 -16.69
C GLU A 35 -6.25 9.09 -16.40
N PRO A 36 -6.89 8.42 -17.39
CA PRO A 36 -7.54 7.13 -17.12
C PRO A 36 -6.58 6.01 -16.70
N GLN A 37 -5.37 5.99 -17.28
CA GLN A 37 -4.35 4.99 -16.93
C GLN A 37 -3.80 5.19 -15.52
N ARG A 38 -3.63 6.45 -15.10
CA ARG A 38 -3.23 6.77 -13.72
C ARG A 38 -4.28 6.33 -12.71
N ALA A 39 -5.56 6.55 -13.01
CA ALA A 39 -6.65 6.10 -12.14
C ALA A 39 -6.67 4.57 -11.99
N ALA A 40 -6.45 3.83 -13.07
CA ALA A 40 -6.36 2.37 -13.03
C ALA A 40 -5.14 1.89 -12.21
N LEU A 41 -3.98 2.53 -12.36
CA LEU A 41 -2.82 2.23 -11.52
C LEU A 41 -3.08 2.51 -10.03
N ASP A 42 -3.75 3.62 -9.71
CA ASP A 42 -4.07 3.96 -8.32
C ASP A 42 -5.01 2.93 -7.68
N GLN A 43 -5.99 2.43 -8.43
CA GLN A 43 -6.85 1.33 -7.99
C GLN A 43 -6.07 0.03 -7.76
N LEU A 44 -5.16 -0.33 -8.68
CA LEU A 44 -4.33 -1.52 -8.52
C LEU A 44 -3.42 -1.43 -7.29
N MET A 45 -2.84 -0.26 -7.03
CA MET A 45 -2.02 -0.01 -5.84
C MET A 45 -2.86 -0.08 -4.56
N ALA A 46 -4.08 0.47 -4.57
CA ALA A 46 -4.97 0.44 -3.42
C ALA A 46 -5.45 -1.00 -3.11
N LEU A 47 -5.80 -1.78 -4.15
CA LEU A 47 -6.14 -3.19 -4.03
C LEU A 47 -4.98 -4.01 -3.46
N GLY A 48 -3.76 -3.82 -3.98
CA GLY A 48 -2.57 -4.51 -3.46
C GLY A 48 -2.34 -4.22 -1.97
N THR A 49 -2.52 -2.95 -1.57
CA THR A 49 -2.41 -2.52 -0.17
C THR A 49 -3.48 -3.15 0.72
N LEU A 50 -4.73 -3.23 0.24
CA LEU A 50 -5.82 -3.92 0.95
C LEU A 50 -5.54 -5.41 1.14
N LEU A 51 -5.15 -6.11 0.06
CA LEU A 51 -4.89 -7.55 0.09
C LEU A 51 -3.79 -7.90 1.09
N GLU A 52 -2.73 -7.11 1.12
CA GLU A 52 -1.62 -7.26 2.05
C GLU A 52 -2.07 -7.04 3.50
N GLY A 53 -2.79 -5.95 3.77
CA GLY A 53 -3.34 -5.66 5.10
C GLY A 53 -4.32 -6.72 5.59
N HIS A 54 -5.18 -7.21 4.71
CA HIS A 54 -6.15 -8.26 5.01
C HIS A 54 -5.47 -9.61 5.29
N ALA A 55 -4.46 -9.97 4.49
CA ALA A 55 -3.67 -11.17 4.75
C ALA A 55 -3.00 -11.10 6.12
N ASP A 56 -2.36 -9.99 6.45
CA ASP A 56 -1.74 -9.79 7.77
C ASP A 56 -2.76 -9.81 8.92
N TYR A 57 -3.97 -9.26 8.72
CA TYR A 57 -5.06 -9.31 9.71
C TYR A 57 -5.55 -10.74 9.93
N VAL A 58 -5.87 -11.44 8.84
CA VAL A 58 -6.41 -12.80 8.90
C VAL A 58 -5.38 -13.74 9.51
N MET A 59 -4.10 -13.63 9.10
CA MET A 59 -3.02 -14.46 9.64
C MET A 59 -2.87 -14.35 11.16
N ASP A 60 -3.19 -13.20 11.76
CA ASP A 60 -3.23 -13.04 13.22
C ASP A 60 -4.51 -13.61 13.83
N ALA A 61 -5.65 -13.42 13.18
CA ALA A 61 -6.95 -13.89 13.66
C ALA A 61 -7.09 -15.42 13.65
N VAL A 62 -6.38 -16.14 12.78
CA VAL A 62 -6.43 -17.63 12.76
C VAL A 62 -5.85 -18.26 14.04
N GLY A 63 -5.01 -17.52 14.77
CA GLY A 63 -4.51 -17.86 16.09
C GLY A 63 -3.73 -19.18 16.22
N PRO A 64 -3.22 -19.50 17.43
CA PRO A 64 -2.51 -20.77 17.69
C PRO A 64 -3.41 -22.00 17.57
N ALA A 65 -4.73 -21.81 17.64
CA ALA A 65 -5.72 -22.88 17.55
C ALA A 65 -5.72 -23.57 16.17
N VAL A 66 -5.34 -22.85 15.11
CA VAL A 66 -5.21 -23.40 13.76
C VAL A 66 -3.74 -23.53 13.34
N VAL A 67 -2.88 -22.59 13.73
CA VAL A 67 -1.44 -22.64 13.45
C VAL A 67 -0.64 -22.42 14.75
N PRO A 68 -0.29 -23.48 15.48
CA PRO A 68 0.36 -23.39 16.80
C PRO A 68 1.69 -22.61 16.81
N THR A 69 2.38 -22.51 15.67
CA THR A 69 3.70 -21.88 15.53
C THR A 69 3.65 -20.48 14.93
N VAL A 70 2.45 -19.89 14.75
CA VAL A 70 2.26 -18.58 14.07
C VAL A 70 3.15 -17.47 14.65
N GLU A 71 3.30 -17.41 15.97
CA GLU A 71 4.17 -16.44 16.66
C GLU A 71 5.66 -16.61 16.33
N GLN A 72 6.14 -17.84 16.21
CA GLN A 72 7.53 -18.13 15.85
C GLN A 72 7.80 -17.79 14.38
N ILE A 73 6.84 -18.10 13.50
CA ILE A 73 6.90 -17.74 12.07
C ILE A 73 6.98 -16.21 11.95
N ARG A 74 6.12 -15.49 12.68
CA ARG A 74 6.07 -14.02 12.69
C ARG A 74 7.38 -13.40 13.15
N ARG A 75 7.94 -13.85 14.28
CA ARG A 75 9.25 -13.39 14.76
C ARG A 75 10.33 -13.56 13.69
N ARG A 76 10.44 -14.75 13.08
CA ARG A 76 11.46 -14.99 12.04
C ARG A 76 11.28 -14.14 10.79
N PHE A 77 10.04 -13.88 10.38
CA PHE A 77 9.75 -12.97 9.25
C PHE A 77 10.10 -11.53 9.58
N ASN A 78 9.75 -11.05 10.78
CA ASN A 78 10.11 -9.72 11.26
C ASN A 78 11.63 -9.57 11.38
N ASP A 79 12.33 -10.53 11.98
CA ASP A 79 13.79 -10.50 12.10
C ASP A 79 14.48 -10.46 10.75
N ARG A 80 14.00 -11.22 9.75
CA ARG A 80 14.51 -11.15 8.37
C ARG A 80 14.28 -9.77 7.73
N ARG A 81 13.16 -9.13 8.04
CA ARG A 81 12.79 -7.82 7.50
C ARG A 81 13.64 -6.68 8.09
N HIS A 82 14.10 -6.82 9.34
CA HIS A 82 14.96 -5.83 10.02
C HIS A 82 16.45 -6.07 9.83
N ARG A 83 16.87 -7.12 9.11
CA ARG A 83 18.30 -7.35 8.87
C ARG A 83 18.89 -6.23 8.00
N PRO A 84 20.05 -5.66 8.39
CA PRO A 84 20.71 -4.63 7.61
C PRO A 84 21.09 -5.20 6.25
N GLN A 85 20.65 -4.51 5.19
CA GLN A 85 20.86 -4.94 3.82
C GLN A 85 22.10 -4.29 3.24
N SER A 86 22.80 -5.02 2.37
CA SER A 86 23.96 -4.49 1.64
C SER A 86 23.57 -3.23 0.84
N PRO A 87 24.42 -2.19 0.80
CA PRO A 87 24.15 -0.95 0.05
C PRO A 87 23.81 -1.19 -1.43
N LEU A 88 24.45 -2.18 -2.06
CA LEU A 88 24.20 -2.57 -3.44
C LEU A 88 22.80 -3.16 -3.63
N GLN A 89 22.35 -3.96 -2.67
CA GLN A 89 21.01 -4.57 -2.69
C GLN A 89 19.90 -3.53 -2.49
N ARG A 90 20.14 -2.52 -1.64
CA ARG A 90 19.22 -1.39 -1.44
C ARG A 90 19.09 -0.54 -2.71
N MET A 91 20.21 -0.28 -3.41
CA MET A 91 20.21 0.44 -4.67
C MET A 91 19.45 -0.29 -5.78
N LEU A 92 19.63 -1.61 -5.92
CA LEU A 92 18.90 -2.42 -6.90
C LEU A 92 17.39 -2.47 -6.62
N ARG A 93 16.98 -2.55 -5.34
CA ARG A 93 15.56 -2.52 -4.96
C ARG A 93 14.90 -1.18 -5.24
N ALA A 94 15.59 -0.07 -4.97
CA ALA A 94 15.10 1.27 -5.29
C ALA A 94 14.91 1.46 -6.81
N LEU A 95 15.86 0.98 -7.61
CA LEU A 95 15.78 1.03 -9.08
C LEU A 95 14.68 0.14 -9.66
N LEU A 96 14.39 -1.00 -9.03
CA LEU A 96 13.30 -1.90 -9.41
C LEU A 96 11.93 -1.48 -8.82
N GLY A 97 11.85 -0.38 -8.07
CA GLY A 97 10.61 0.09 -7.44
C GLY A 97 10.14 -0.76 -6.26
N VAL A 98 10.98 -1.65 -5.74
CA VAL A 98 10.66 -2.56 -4.63
C VAL A 98 10.62 -1.83 -3.28
N ASP A 99 11.29 -0.68 -3.14
CA ASP A 99 11.22 0.16 -1.94
C ASP A 99 9.90 0.97 -1.85
N ALA A 100 9.13 1.10 -2.94
CA ALA A 100 7.76 1.61 -2.89
C ALA A 100 6.78 0.64 -2.21
N LYS A 101 7.23 -0.59 -1.94
CA LYS A 101 6.44 -1.60 -1.25
C LYS A 101 6.44 -1.36 0.26
N LEU A 102 7.52 -0.85 0.87
CA LEU A 102 7.64 -0.82 2.34
C LEU A 102 6.71 0.17 3.06
N SER A 103 6.33 1.29 2.42
CA SER A 103 5.37 2.26 3.00
C SER A 103 3.90 1.82 2.89
N GLN A 104 3.59 0.88 1.99
CA GLN A 104 2.24 0.32 1.82
C GLN A 104 1.88 -0.72 2.91
N TYR A 105 2.86 -1.45 3.47
CA TYR A 105 2.63 -2.50 4.47
C TYR A 105 1.92 -2.02 5.74
N THR A 106 2.31 -0.85 6.28
CA THR A 106 1.74 -0.36 7.55
C THR A 106 0.36 0.27 7.36
N ARG A 107 0.10 0.87 6.20
CA ARG A 107 -1.16 1.54 5.89
C ARG A 107 -2.30 0.55 5.65
N GLY A 108 -2.04 -0.52 4.89
CA GLY A 108 -3.05 -1.54 4.61
C GLY A 108 -3.56 -2.24 5.86
N ARG A 109 -2.64 -2.65 6.75
CA ARG A 109 -3.02 -3.28 8.02
C ARG A 109 -3.82 -2.33 8.91
N ALA A 110 -3.37 -1.09 9.08
CA ALA A 110 -4.07 -0.10 9.90
C ALA A 110 -5.51 0.17 9.40
N PHE A 111 -5.71 0.20 8.07
CA PHE A 111 -7.04 0.27 7.47
C PHE A 111 -7.92 -0.90 7.90
N VAL A 112 -7.45 -2.14 7.70
CA VAL A 112 -8.24 -3.34 8.04
C VAL A 112 -8.52 -3.42 9.54
N ASP A 113 -7.51 -3.18 10.38
CA ASP A 113 -7.66 -3.16 11.84
C ASP A 113 -8.74 -2.15 12.29
N GLN A 114 -8.73 -0.92 11.74
CA GLN A 114 -9.71 0.11 12.10
C GLN A 114 -11.12 -0.23 11.61
N VAL A 115 -11.28 -0.64 10.34
CA VAL A 115 -12.60 -0.93 9.78
C VAL A 115 -13.20 -2.14 10.47
N VAL A 116 -12.46 -3.25 10.58
CA VAL A 116 -12.94 -4.46 11.26
C VAL A 116 -13.21 -4.17 12.74
N GLY A 117 -12.37 -3.38 13.41
CA GLY A 117 -12.61 -2.95 14.79
C GLY A 117 -13.88 -2.11 14.96
N ARG A 118 -14.30 -1.37 13.92
CA ARG A 118 -15.48 -0.49 13.97
C ARG A 118 -16.78 -1.18 13.57
N VAL A 119 -16.77 -1.98 12.51
CA VAL A 119 -17.99 -2.56 11.91
C VAL A 119 -18.05 -4.09 11.98
N GLY A 120 -16.99 -4.74 12.41
CA GLY A 120 -16.84 -6.20 12.42
C GLY A 120 -16.52 -6.80 11.05
N MET A 121 -15.98 -8.02 11.07
CA MET A 121 -15.52 -8.74 9.86
C MET A 121 -16.65 -8.98 8.85
N GLN A 122 -17.86 -9.30 9.31
CA GLN A 122 -18.99 -9.57 8.41
C GLN A 122 -19.34 -8.36 7.54
N ARG A 123 -19.40 -7.15 8.12
CA ARG A 123 -19.67 -5.93 7.33
C ARG A 123 -18.46 -5.52 6.50
N PHE A 124 -17.25 -5.67 7.05
CA PHE A 124 -16.02 -5.43 6.29
C PHE A 124 -15.96 -6.24 4.98
N ASN A 125 -16.45 -7.48 4.97
CA ASN A 125 -16.47 -8.33 3.77
C ASN A 125 -17.26 -7.75 2.59
N ALA A 126 -18.03 -6.67 2.76
CA ALA A 126 -18.59 -5.90 1.66
C ALA A 126 -17.52 -5.43 0.66
N VAL A 127 -16.27 -5.24 1.10
CA VAL A 127 -15.13 -4.83 0.27
C VAL A 127 -14.84 -5.79 -0.92
N TRP A 128 -15.35 -7.02 -0.86
CA TRP A 128 -15.17 -8.05 -1.90
C TRP A 128 -16.34 -8.20 -2.86
N THR A 129 -17.40 -7.41 -2.69
CA THR A 129 -18.66 -7.62 -3.43
C THR A 129 -18.63 -7.06 -4.84
N ASP A 130 -17.93 -5.93 -5.04
CA ASP A 130 -17.85 -5.24 -6.33
C ASP A 130 -16.56 -4.38 -6.43
N PRO A 131 -15.98 -4.16 -7.62
CA PRO A 131 -14.89 -3.21 -7.81
C PRO A 131 -15.11 -1.82 -7.16
N ASP A 132 -16.34 -1.31 -7.15
CA ASP A 132 -16.66 -0.03 -6.52
C ASP A 132 -16.58 -0.07 -4.99
N THR A 133 -16.65 -1.25 -4.38
CA THR A 133 -16.49 -1.41 -2.91
C THR A 133 -15.04 -1.47 -2.48
N LEU A 134 -14.09 -1.54 -3.42
CA LEU A 134 -12.67 -1.48 -3.09
C LEU A 134 -12.30 -0.10 -2.50
N PRO A 135 -11.34 -0.06 -1.56
CA PRO A 135 -10.87 1.20 -1.00
C PRO A 135 -10.04 1.95 -2.03
N ARG A 136 -10.19 3.28 -1.99
CA ARG A 136 -9.35 4.21 -2.72
C ARG A 136 -8.13 4.55 -1.88
N THR A 137 -7.04 4.98 -2.51
CA THR A 137 -5.80 5.35 -1.80
C THR A 137 -6.05 6.33 -0.64
N ALA A 138 -6.87 7.36 -0.86
CA ALA A 138 -7.21 8.35 0.18
C ALA A 138 -8.07 7.81 1.33
N GLU A 139 -8.76 6.68 1.12
CA GLU A 139 -9.59 6.01 2.12
C GLU A 139 -8.78 5.01 2.94
N ILE A 140 -7.71 4.45 2.39
CA ILE A 140 -6.74 3.65 3.16
C ILE A 140 -6.11 4.51 4.26
N GLU A 141 -5.85 5.78 3.96
CA GLU A 141 -5.33 6.76 4.94
C GLU A 141 -6.41 7.27 5.90
N ASN A 142 -7.70 7.19 5.51
CA ASN A 142 -8.83 7.65 6.31
C ASN A 142 -9.97 6.62 6.26
N PRO A 143 -9.88 5.52 7.03
CA PRO A 143 -10.76 4.36 6.88
C PRO A 143 -12.25 4.67 7.07
N GLN A 144 -12.58 5.70 7.85
CA GLN A 144 -13.96 6.17 8.03
C GLN A 144 -14.62 6.56 6.69
N ARG A 145 -13.88 7.15 5.75
CA ARG A 145 -14.43 7.53 4.43
C ARG A 145 -14.88 6.34 3.60
N TRP A 146 -14.21 5.20 3.77
CA TRP A 146 -14.64 3.96 3.12
C TRP A 146 -15.93 3.45 3.75
N ILE A 147 -16.01 3.44 5.08
CA ILE A 147 -17.21 3.02 5.82
C ILE A 147 -18.41 3.86 5.37
N ASP A 148 -18.29 5.19 5.38
CA ASP A 148 -19.39 6.10 5.03
C ASP A 148 -19.87 5.93 3.58
N ARG A 149 -18.99 5.46 2.69
CA ARG A 149 -19.30 5.27 1.27
C ARG A 149 -19.92 3.91 0.97
N VAL A 150 -19.53 2.87 1.72
CA VAL A 150 -19.82 1.47 1.37
C VAL A 150 -20.83 0.82 2.32
N LEU A 151 -20.92 1.26 3.59
CA LEU A 151 -21.63 0.56 4.67
C LEU A 151 -22.75 1.36 5.32
#